data_AF-A0A840XQA9-F1
#
_entry.id   AF-A0A840XQA9-F1
#
_cell.length_a   1.000
_cell.length_b   1.000
_cell.length_c   1.000
_cell.angle_alpha   90.00
_cell.angle_beta   90.00
_cell.angle_gamma   90.00
#
_symmetry.space_group_name_H-M   'P 1'
#
loop_
_entity.id
_entity.type
_entity.pdbx_description
1 polymer ?
#
loop_
_entity_poly.entity_id
_entity_poly.type
_entity_poly.pdbx_seq_one_letter_code
_entity_poly.pdbx_strand_id
1 'polypeptide(L)'
;MLLRRRAGLLAMLALPGAAQGQPAPAPIGVARMEPDGTIILDLVARTGGTTGQARLVYPPGHPDHAMILRHLGGLRPGEVKPVPPFP
;
A
#
# COMPACT_ATOMS: atom_id res chain seq x y z
N MET A 1 -31.29 22.52 -59.85
CA MET A 1 -29.81 22.39 -59.82
C MET A 1 -29.37 22.34 -58.36
N LEU A 2 -29.29 21.15 -57.75
CA LEU A 2 -28.04 20.44 -57.39
C LEU A 2 -26.91 21.34 -56.86
N LEU A 3 -26.57 21.18 -55.56
CA LEU A 3 -25.22 20.76 -55.10
C LEU A 3 -25.28 20.50 -53.58
N ARG A 4 -25.46 19.26 -53.12
CA ARG A 4 -24.36 18.35 -52.71
C ARG A 4 -23.18 19.06 -52.05
N ARG A 5 -23.12 19.05 -50.72
CA ARG A 5 -21.85 19.01 -49.98
C ARG A 5 -21.95 17.98 -48.87
N ARG A 6 -21.41 16.79 -49.15
CA ARG A 6 -21.01 15.82 -48.13
C ARG A 6 -19.76 16.40 -47.45
N ALA A 7 -19.85 16.70 -46.16
CA ALA A 7 -18.69 16.88 -45.31
C ALA A 7 -18.68 15.70 -44.34
N GLY A 8 -17.81 14.73 -44.60
CA GLY A 8 -17.42 13.77 -43.57
C GLY A 8 -16.37 14.43 -42.69
N LEU A 9 -16.40 14.17 -41.39
CA LEU A 9 -15.21 14.24 -40.55
C LEU A 9 -15.36 13.32 -39.34
N LEU A 10 -14.45 12.34 -39.31
CA LEU A 10 -13.89 11.57 -38.20
C LEU A 10 -14.72 11.44 -36.90
N ALA A 11 -15.20 10.22 -36.66
CA ALA A 11 -15.33 9.71 -35.29
C ALA A 11 -13.91 9.58 -34.70
N MET A 12 -13.49 10.54 -33.86
CA MET A 12 -12.36 10.33 -32.96
C MET A 12 -12.79 9.29 -31.92
N LEU A 13 -12.33 8.06 -32.10
CA LEU A 13 -12.29 7.09 -31.01
C LEU A 13 -11.43 7.68 -29.89
N ALA A 14 -12.09 8.23 -28.87
CA ALA A 14 -11.47 8.53 -27.60
C ALA A 14 -11.00 7.21 -27.00
N LEU A 15 -9.69 6.95 -27.07
CA LEU A 15 -9.06 5.89 -26.31
C LEU A 15 -9.33 6.18 -24.83
N PRO A 16 -9.90 5.24 -24.04
CA PRO A 16 -10.00 5.42 -22.61
C PRO A 16 -8.58 5.61 -22.07
N GLY A 17 -8.30 6.78 -21.51
CA GLY A 17 -7.05 7.06 -20.84
C GLY A 17 -6.84 6.01 -19.77
N ALA A 18 -5.81 5.18 -19.94
CA ALA A 18 -5.40 4.24 -18.92
C ALA A 18 -5.06 5.04 -17.67
N ALA A 19 -5.94 4.98 -16.67
CA ALA A 19 -5.65 5.48 -15.34
C ALA A 19 -4.46 4.66 -14.82
N GLN A 20 -3.26 5.22 -14.94
CA GLN A 20 -2.07 4.62 -14.35
C GLN A 20 -2.22 4.75 -12.84
N GLY A 21 -2.63 3.67 -12.18
CA GLY A 21 -2.66 3.61 -10.72
C GLY A 21 -1.26 3.91 -10.19
N GLN A 22 -1.15 4.87 -9.28
CA GLN A 22 0.11 5.18 -8.61
C GLN A 22 0.66 3.89 -7.97
N PRO A 23 1.93 3.53 -8.18
CA PRO A 23 2.51 2.36 -7.53
C PRO A 23 2.40 2.50 -6.01
N ALA A 24 2.04 1.39 -5.34
CA ALA A 24 1.92 1.36 -3.90
C ALA A 24 3.26 1.78 -3.25
N PRO A 25 3.22 2.54 -2.13
CA PRO A 25 4.43 2.94 -1.43
C PRO A 25 5.27 1.73 -1.01
N ALA A 26 6.60 1.90 -1.00
CA ALA A 26 7.52 0.84 -0.59
C ALA A 26 7.30 0.45 0.88
N PRO A 27 7.44 -0.84 1.24
CA PRO A 27 7.37 -1.28 2.63
C PRO A 27 8.39 -0.59 3.52
N ILE A 28 8.00 -0.32 4.77
CA ILE A 28 8.83 0.34 5.79
C ILE A 28 9.39 -0.62 6.83
N GLY A 29 9.34 -1.93 6.58
CA GLY A 29 9.80 -2.93 7.52
C GLY A 29 9.19 -4.31 7.32
N VAL A 30 9.38 -5.18 8.31
CA VAL A 30 8.84 -6.54 8.36
C VAL A 30 8.07 -6.73 9.67
N ALA A 31 6.90 -7.35 9.58
CA ALA A 31 6.11 -7.79 10.72
C ALA A 31 6.21 -9.31 10.86
N ARG A 32 6.25 -9.80 12.09
CA ARG A 32 5.97 -11.20 12.43
C ARG A 32 5.02 -11.29 13.61
N MET A 33 4.27 -12.39 13.70
CA MET A 33 3.49 -12.71 14.89
C MET A 33 4.08 -13.94 15.58
N GLU A 34 4.41 -13.80 16.85
CA GLU A 34 4.85 -14.91 17.69
C GLU A 34 3.67 -15.86 17.99
N PRO A 35 3.91 -17.11 18.46
CA PRO A 35 2.86 -18.09 18.76
C PRO A 35 1.80 -17.61 19.77
N ASP A 36 2.18 -16.70 20.67
CA ASP A 36 1.31 -16.11 21.69
C ASP A 36 0.42 -14.96 21.14
N GLY A 37 0.56 -14.63 19.85
CA GLY A 37 -0.16 -13.53 19.22
C GLY A 37 0.54 -12.17 19.31
N THR A 38 1.74 -12.10 19.91
CA THR A 38 2.54 -10.86 19.96
C THR A 38 3.00 -10.46 18.56
N ILE A 39 2.71 -9.23 18.15
CA ILE A 39 3.18 -8.66 16.88
C ILE A 39 4.51 -7.96 17.12
N ILE A 40 5.52 -8.31 16.34
CA ILE A 40 6.82 -7.65 16.34
C ILE A 40 7.03 -6.97 14.99
N LEU A 41 7.30 -5.68 15.02
CA LEU A 41 7.63 -4.88 13.84
C LEU A 41 9.10 -4.50 13.89
N ASP A 42 9.83 -4.82 12.81
CA ASP A 42 11.18 -4.35 12.55
C ASP A 42 11.11 -3.30 11.44
N LEU A 43 11.21 -2.02 11.80
CA LEU A 43 10.96 -0.87 10.94
C LEU A 43 12.25 -0.18 10.51
N VAL A 44 12.23 0.38 9.30
CA VAL A 44 13.29 1.22 8.73
C VAL A 44 12.67 2.49 8.15
N ALA A 45 13.07 3.64 8.67
CA ALA A 45 12.68 4.95 8.17
C ALA A 45 13.87 5.62 7.47
N ARG A 46 13.64 6.23 6.30
CA ARG A 46 14.67 6.96 5.55
C ARG A 46 14.18 8.38 5.25
N THR A 47 14.96 9.38 5.62
CA THR A 47 14.66 10.79 5.35
C THR A 47 15.94 11.58 5.16
N GLY A 48 16.07 12.34 4.06
CA GLY A 48 17.17 13.30 3.88
C GLY A 48 18.60 12.75 4.08
N GLY A 49 18.85 11.48 3.75
CA GLY A 49 20.15 10.83 3.98
C GLY A 49 20.34 10.19 5.36
N THR A 50 19.39 10.37 6.27
CA THR A 50 19.33 9.68 7.57
C THR A 50 18.51 8.40 7.46
N THR A 51 18.99 7.33 8.09
CA THR A 51 18.26 6.07 8.24
C THR A 51 18.05 5.78 9.73
N GLY A 52 16.79 5.66 10.15
CA GLY A 52 16.40 5.20 11.49
C GLY A 52 15.92 3.76 11.44
N GLN A 53 16.16 3.00 12.51
CA GLN A 53 15.65 1.64 12.70
C GLN A 53 14.94 1.56 14.05
N ALA A 54 13.85 0.80 14.12
CA ALA A 54 13.11 0.59 15.36
C ALA A 54 12.52 -0.81 15.42
N ARG A 55 12.52 -1.41 16.61
CA ARG A 55 11.72 -2.61 16.93
C ARG A 55 10.57 -2.22 17.82
N LEU A 56 9.34 -2.49 17.38
CA LEU A 56 8.12 -2.27 18.15
C LEU A 56 7.47 -3.61 18.47
N VAL A 57 6.95 -3.75 19.68
CA VAL A 57 6.37 -5.01 20.18
C VAL A 57 4.98 -4.74 20.74
N TYR A 58 3.99 -5.45 20.22
CA TYR A 58 2.60 -5.34 20.63
C TYR A 58 2.12 -6.72 21.10
N PRO A 59 2.11 -7.02 22.41
CA PRO A 59 1.44 -8.21 22.92
C PRO A 59 -0.09 -8.12 22.74
N PRO A 60 -0.86 -9.22 22.82
CA PRO A 60 -2.32 -9.21 22.62
C PRO A 60 -3.09 -8.24 23.52
N GLY A 61 -2.56 -7.89 24.70
CA GLY A 61 -3.15 -6.92 25.62
C GLY A 61 -2.72 -5.47 25.40
N HIS A 62 -1.84 -5.19 24.43
CA HIS A 62 -1.39 -3.83 24.16
C HIS A 62 -2.54 -3.00 23.55
N PRO A 63 -2.78 -1.74 23.99
CA PRO A 63 -3.86 -0.91 23.47
C PRO A 63 -3.91 -0.82 21.93
N ASP A 64 -2.73 -0.74 21.31
CA ASP A 64 -2.59 -0.63 19.85
C ASP A 64 -2.57 -1.96 19.07
N HIS A 65 -2.60 -3.12 19.74
CA HIS A 65 -2.44 -4.42 19.05
C HIS A 65 -3.42 -4.62 17.91
N ALA A 66 -4.71 -4.43 18.17
CA ALA A 66 -5.77 -4.61 17.19
C ALA A 66 -5.68 -3.60 16.04
N MET A 67 -5.23 -2.37 16.33
CA MET A 67 -5.03 -1.34 15.32
C MET A 67 -3.88 -1.72 14.39
N ILE A 68 -2.75 -2.16 14.95
CA ILE A 68 -1.59 -2.61 14.17
C ILE A 68 -1.95 -3.85 13.35
N LEU A 69 -2.64 -4.83 13.93
CA LEU A 69 -3.10 -6.01 13.20
C LEU A 69 -3.97 -5.64 12.00
N ARG A 70 -4.86 -4.67 12.16
CA ARG A 70 -5.71 -4.14 11.07
C ARG A 70 -4.89 -3.38 10.03
N HIS A 71 -3.98 -2.51 10.44
CA HIS A 71 -3.08 -1.77 9.53
C HIS A 71 -2.28 -2.71 8.64
N LEU A 72 -1.78 -3.79 9.24
CA LEU A 72 -1.08 -4.83 8.53
C LEU A 72 -2.00 -5.54 7.50
N GLY A 73 -3.31 -5.57 7.70
CA GLY A 73 -4.25 -6.38 6.90
C GLY A 73 -4.43 -7.80 7.45
N GLY A 74 -4.23 -7.99 8.76
CA GLY A 74 -4.30 -9.29 9.44
C GLY A 74 -2.98 -10.06 9.41
N LEU A 75 -2.65 -10.80 10.45
CA LEU A 75 -1.40 -11.56 10.57
C LEU A 75 -1.67 -12.76 11.47
N ARG A 76 -1.24 -13.96 11.09
CA ARG A 76 -1.44 -15.17 11.89
C ARG A 76 -0.18 -15.51 12.68
N PRO A 77 -0.29 -16.23 13.82
CA PRO A 77 0.88 -16.71 14.54
C PRO A 77 1.83 -17.51 13.62
N GLY A 78 3.12 -17.20 13.66
CA GLY A 78 4.17 -17.75 12.80
C GLY A 78 4.29 -17.09 11.42
N GLU A 79 3.36 -16.21 11.03
CA GLU A 79 3.39 -15.53 9.74
C GLU A 79 4.34 -14.32 9.75
N VAL A 80 4.99 -14.08 8.61
CA VAL A 80 5.90 -12.94 8.37
C VAL A 80 5.48 -12.21 7.10
N LYS A 81 5.47 -10.88 7.11
CA LYS A 81 5.10 -10.08 5.94
C LYS A 81 5.68 -8.66 5.93
N PRO A 82 5.72 -7.98 4.78
CA PRO A 82 6.12 -6.57 4.71
C PRO A 82 5.15 -5.65 5.48
N VAL A 83 5.69 -4.61 6.12
CA VAL A 83 4.91 -3.55 6.78
C VAL A 83 4.64 -2.44 5.78
N PRO A 84 3.37 -2.15 5.42
CA PRO A 84 3.04 -0.97 4.62
C PRO A 84 3.32 0.31 5.41
N PRO A 85 3.71 1.41 4.75
CA PRO A 85 3.81 2.70 5.43
C PRO A 85 2.45 3.12 5.98
N PHE A 86 2.51 3.89 7.08
CA PHE A 86 1.32 4.51 7.62
C PHE A 86 0.85 5.64 6.69
N PRO A 87 -0.46 5.76 6.39
CA PRO A 87 -1.02 6.89 5.65
C PRO A 87 -0.81 8.24 6.33
#